data_AF-A0A924TV32-F1
#
_entry.id   AF-A0A924TV32-F1
#
_cell.length_a   1.000
_cell.length_b   1.000
_cell.length_c   1.000
_cell.angle_alpha   90.00
_cell.angle_beta   90.00
_cell.angle_gamma   90.00
#
_symmetry.space_group_name_H-M   'P 1'
#
loop_
_entity.id
_entity.type
_entity.pdbx_description
1 polymer ?
#
loop_
_entity_poly.entity_id
_entity_poly.type
_entity_poly.pdbx_seq_one_letter_code
_entity_poly.pdbx_strand_id
1 'polypeptide(L)'
;MLYPELFKQLEAVRWNMDTDIAWAQFDAAKLTDAQAQTIKMNAITEWAALPATEMFLRDNRDDSDFSAFMSVWFFEEQKHSLVLMEYLRRFRPELVPSEEELHAVRFEFDPAPALETLMLHFCGEIRLNHWYRRAAEWHTEPVIPQIYQTLAKDEARHGGAYLRYMKRALTKF
;
A
#
# COMPACT_ATOMS: atom_id res chain seq x y z
N MET A 1 -7.08 -19.65 13.29
CA MET A 1 -7.41 -18.62 12.28
C MET A 1 -6.86 -17.30 12.76
N LEU A 2 -6.09 -16.58 11.94
CA LEU A 2 -5.50 -15.29 12.28
C LEU A 2 -6.40 -14.12 11.85
N TYR A 3 -7.14 -14.30 10.76
CA TYR A 3 -7.89 -13.22 10.12
C TYR A 3 -8.89 -12.49 11.03
N PRO A 4 -9.73 -13.16 11.85
CA PRO A 4 -10.71 -12.43 12.69
C PRO A 4 -10.07 -11.46 13.70
N GLU A 5 -8.86 -11.76 14.16
CA GLU A 5 -8.11 -10.88 15.05
C GLU A 5 -7.43 -9.75 14.28
N LEU A 6 -6.80 -10.07 13.15
CA LEU A 6 -6.18 -9.09 12.25
C LEU A 6 -7.20 -8.07 11.73
N PHE A 7 -8.41 -8.52 11.36
CA PHE A 7 -9.50 -7.65 10.93
C PHE A 7 -9.81 -6.57 11.97
N LYS A 8 -10.00 -6.97 13.24
CA LYS A 8 -10.29 -6.01 14.32
C LYS A 8 -9.14 -5.04 14.56
N GLN A 9 -7.89 -5.52 14.45
CA GLN A 9 -6.70 -4.69 14.63
C GLN A 9 -6.56 -3.64 13.54
N LEU A 10 -6.77 -4.02 12.27
CA LEU A 10 -6.69 -3.13 11.12
C LEU A 10 -7.88 -2.16 11.09
N GLU A 11 -9.09 -2.65 11.34
CA GLU A 11 -10.30 -1.82 11.41
C GLU A 11 -10.18 -0.68 12.43
N ALA A 12 -9.64 -0.97 13.62
CA ALA A 12 -9.51 0.01 14.70
C ALA A 12 -8.57 1.18 14.40
N VAL A 13 -7.70 1.06 13.40
CA VAL A 13 -6.70 2.07 13.04
C VAL A 13 -6.89 2.62 11.63
N ARG A 14 -8.04 2.32 11.01
CA ARG A 14 -8.39 2.85 9.69
C ARG A 14 -8.50 4.37 9.74
N TRP A 15 -7.90 4.99 8.73
CA TRP A 15 -7.99 6.42 8.47
C TRP A 15 -8.98 6.71 7.34
N ASN A 16 -9.65 7.85 7.44
CA ASN A 16 -10.54 8.43 6.44
C ASN A 16 -9.77 9.46 5.61
N MET A 17 -9.76 9.27 4.29
CA MET A 17 -9.01 10.11 3.36
C MET A 17 -9.45 11.58 3.35
N ASP A 18 -10.74 11.84 3.53
CA ASP A 18 -11.28 13.20 3.46
C ASP A 18 -11.04 13.96 4.77
N THR A 19 -11.21 13.29 5.91
CA THR A 19 -11.17 13.96 7.23
C THR A 19 -9.83 13.90 7.94
N ASP A 20 -9.02 12.86 7.70
CA ASP A 20 -7.79 12.64 8.47
C ASP A 20 -6.54 13.22 7.77
N ILE A 21 -6.63 13.52 6.47
CA ILE A 21 -5.56 14.18 5.72
C ILE A 21 -5.78 15.68 5.75
N ALA A 22 -4.76 16.45 6.15
CA ALA A 22 -4.86 17.89 6.37
C ALA A 22 -4.76 18.69 5.04
N TRP A 23 -5.62 18.40 4.07
CA TRP A 23 -5.60 18.96 2.71
C TRP A 23 -5.46 20.49 2.65
N ALA A 24 -6.04 21.20 3.62
CA ALA A 24 -5.99 22.66 3.70
C ALA A 24 -4.59 23.23 4.04
N GLN A 25 -3.63 22.40 4.45
CA GLN A 25 -2.26 22.80 4.74
C GLN A 25 -1.38 22.88 3.49
N PHE A 26 -1.94 22.62 2.31
CA PHE A 26 -1.19 22.62 1.06
C PHE A 26 -0.50 23.95 0.77
N ASP A 27 0.77 23.89 0.36
CA ASP A 27 1.58 25.05 0.00
C ASP A 27 2.34 24.80 -1.31
N ALA A 28 1.84 25.39 -2.40
CA ALA A 28 2.42 25.23 -3.75
C ALA A 28 3.90 25.67 -3.82
N ALA A 29 4.32 26.64 -3.00
CA ALA A 29 5.70 27.12 -3.01
C ALA A 29 6.70 26.08 -2.47
N LYS A 30 6.20 25.01 -1.81
CA LYS A 30 6.99 23.95 -1.21
C LYS A 30 6.92 22.63 -1.97
N LEU A 31 6.24 22.59 -3.12
CA LEU A 31 6.18 21.42 -3.98
C LEU A 31 7.01 21.65 -5.25
N THR A 32 8.13 20.93 -5.37
CA THR A 32 8.92 20.95 -6.61
C THR A 32 8.33 20.02 -7.67
N ASP A 33 8.66 20.26 -8.94
CA ASP A 33 8.26 19.37 -10.03
C ASP A 33 8.80 17.95 -9.87
N ALA A 34 10.05 17.81 -9.40
CA ALA A 34 10.64 16.51 -9.13
C ALA A 34 9.85 15.73 -8.07
N GLN A 35 9.47 16.39 -6.96
CA GLN A 35 8.62 15.78 -5.92
C GLN A 35 7.26 15.37 -6.51
N ALA A 36 6.59 16.26 -7.26
CA ALA A 36 5.31 15.96 -7.89
C ALA A 36 5.35 14.74 -8.83
N GLN A 37 6.42 14.60 -9.62
CA GLN A 37 6.65 13.41 -10.46
C GLN A 37 6.81 12.13 -9.62
N THR A 38 7.55 12.19 -8.51
CA THR A 38 7.68 11.01 -7.63
C THR A 38 6.36 10.60 -7.00
N ILE A 39 5.48 11.56 -6.68
CA ILE A 39 4.12 11.27 -6.18
C ILE A 39 3.32 10.50 -7.24
N LYS A 40 3.39 10.91 -8.52
CA LYS A 40 2.78 10.18 -9.64
C LYS A 40 3.30 8.74 -9.72
N MET A 41 4.61 8.55 -9.68
CA MET A 41 5.22 7.22 -9.77
C MET A 41 4.85 6.33 -8.58
N ASN A 42 4.77 6.89 -7.37
CA ASN A 42 4.30 6.16 -6.20
C ASN A 42 2.81 5.78 -6.35
N ALA A 43 1.95 6.68 -6.87
CA ALA A 43 0.54 6.37 -7.11
C ALA A 43 0.37 5.17 -8.08
N ILE A 44 1.16 5.13 -9.16
CA ILE A 44 1.19 4.01 -10.12
C ILE A 44 1.72 2.73 -9.46
N THR A 45 2.76 2.84 -8.65
CA THR A 45 3.35 1.68 -7.94
C THR A 45 2.36 1.05 -6.97
N GLU A 46 1.66 1.87 -6.19
CA GLU A 46 0.62 1.41 -5.25
C GLU A 46 -0.58 0.78 -5.97
N TRP A 47 -0.90 1.23 -7.19
CA TRP A 47 -1.94 0.60 -8.00
C TRP A 47 -1.60 -0.86 -8.37
N ALA A 48 -0.31 -1.23 -8.36
CA ALA A 48 0.15 -2.60 -8.60
C ALA A 48 -0.12 -3.57 -7.42
N ALA A 49 -0.83 -3.16 -6.38
CA ALA A 49 -1.40 -4.08 -5.38
C ALA A 49 -2.46 -5.03 -5.99
N LEU A 50 -3.09 -4.64 -7.10
CA LEU A 50 -4.07 -5.46 -7.82
C LEU A 50 -3.50 -6.82 -8.28
N PRO A 51 -2.44 -6.88 -9.12
CA PRO A 51 -1.88 -8.17 -9.54
C PRO A 51 -1.31 -8.99 -8.37
N ALA A 52 -0.82 -8.35 -7.31
CA ALA A 52 -0.39 -9.07 -6.09
C ALA A 52 -1.57 -9.77 -5.40
N THR A 53 -2.72 -9.10 -5.31
CA THR A 53 -3.96 -9.70 -4.78
C THR A 53 -4.42 -10.90 -5.61
N GLU A 54 -4.42 -10.75 -6.94
CA GLU A 54 -4.79 -11.83 -7.87
C GLU A 54 -3.88 -13.06 -7.67
N MET A 55 -2.57 -12.85 -7.60
CA MET A 55 -1.58 -13.89 -7.31
C MET A 55 -1.84 -14.55 -5.95
N PHE A 56 -2.04 -13.77 -4.88
CA PHE A 56 -2.27 -14.32 -3.55
C PHE A 56 -3.52 -15.18 -3.46
N LEU A 57 -4.63 -14.75 -4.07
CA LEU A 57 -5.87 -15.52 -4.09
C LEU A 57 -5.75 -16.79 -4.95
N ARG A 58 -5.01 -16.74 -6.06
CA ARG A 58 -4.71 -17.90 -6.91
C ARG A 58 -3.90 -18.94 -6.14
N ASP A 59 -2.79 -18.52 -5.53
CA ASP A 59 -1.75 -19.43 -4.98
C ASP A 59 -2.08 -19.93 -3.56
N ASN A 60 -3.03 -19.29 -2.86
CA ASN A 60 -3.45 -19.68 -1.51
C ASN A 60 -4.88 -20.21 -1.45
N ARG A 61 -5.39 -20.82 -2.53
CA ARG A 61 -6.78 -21.31 -2.62
C ARG A 61 -7.20 -22.25 -1.47
N ASP A 62 -6.25 -23.00 -0.92
CA ASP A 62 -6.49 -23.94 0.19
C ASP A 62 -6.34 -23.31 1.59
N ASP A 63 -5.92 -22.04 1.69
CA ASP A 63 -5.78 -21.29 2.95
C ASP A 63 -6.81 -20.15 3.02
N SER A 64 -8.07 -20.53 3.24
CA SER A 64 -9.19 -19.58 3.35
C SER A 64 -8.97 -18.45 4.37
N ASP A 65 -8.20 -18.69 5.43
CA ASP A 65 -7.89 -17.68 6.44
C ASP A 65 -6.90 -16.62 5.91
N PHE A 66 -5.91 -17.01 5.11
CA PHE A 66 -5.04 -16.05 4.43
C PHE A 66 -5.77 -15.33 3.27
N SER A 67 -6.55 -16.06 2.47
CA SER A 67 -7.33 -15.45 1.38
C SER A 67 -8.33 -14.42 1.91
N ALA A 68 -8.95 -14.64 3.07
CA ALA A 68 -9.83 -13.67 3.70
C ALA A 68 -9.07 -12.40 4.12
N PHE A 69 -7.82 -12.52 4.60
CA PHE A 69 -6.98 -11.36 4.94
C PHE A 69 -6.69 -10.47 3.72
N MET A 70 -6.57 -11.03 2.52
CA MET A 70 -6.41 -10.23 1.29
C MET A 70 -7.56 -9.24 1.06
N SER A 71 -8.77 -9.49 1.58
CA SER A 71 -9.89 -8.55 1.45
C SER A 71 -9.65 -7.21 2.16
N VAL A 72 -9.03 -7.22 3.35
CA VAL A 72 -8.75 -6.01 4.12
C VAL A 72 -7.45 -5.37 3.67
N TRP A 73 -6.42 -6.18 3.42
CA TRP A 73 -5.15 -5.71 2.88
C TRP A 73 -5.37 -4.98 1.56
N PHE A 74 -6.06 -5.60 0.59
CA PHE A 74 -6.25 -4.98 -0.73
C PHE A 74 -7.07 -3.68 -0.67
N PHE A 75 -8.05 -3.60 0.25
CA PHE A 75 -8.78 -2.35 0.48
C PHE A 75 -7.86 -1.22 0.98
N GLU A 76 -6.96 -1.53 1.91
CA GLU A 76 -6.02 -0.56 2.48
C GLU A 76 -4.96 -0.15 1.45
N GLU A 77 -4.38 -1.10 0.73
CA GLU A 77 -3.43 -0.84 -0.36
C GLU A 77 -4.03 0.00 -1.49
N GLN A 78 -5.26 -0.31 -1.92
CA GLN A 78 -5.89 0.48 -2.98
C GLN A 78 -6.11 1.92 -2.53
N LYS A 79 -6.34 2.16 -1.24
CA LYS A 79 -6.47 3.50 -0.66
C LYS A 79 -5.16 4.29 -0.71
N HIS A 80 -3.99 3.63 -0.68
CA HIS A 80 -2.68 4.27 -0.84
C HIS A 80 -2.55 4.95 -2.20
N SER A 81 -2.84 4.21 -3.28
CA SER A 81 -2.83 4.78 -4.63
C SER A 81 -3.85 5.91 -4.75
N LEU A 82 -5.07 5.70 -4.25
CA LEU A 82 -6.16 6.68 -4.37
C LEU A 82 -5.85 8.00 -3.63
N VAL A 83 -5.22 7.98 -2.45
CA VAL A 83 -4.87 9.24 -1.75
C VAL A 83 -3.77 10.01 -2.48
N LEU A 84 -2.82 9.32 -3.13
CA LEU A 84 -1.79 9.97 -3.95
C LEU A 84 -2.39 10.54 -5.24
N MET A 85 -3.34 9.83 -5.87
CA MET A 85 -4.09 10.35 -7.02
C MET A 85 -5.00 11.53 -6.63
N GLU A 86 -5.61 11.51 -5.45
CA GLU A 86 -6.38 12.63 -4.89
C GLU A 86 -5.50 13.86 -4.69
N TYR A 87 -4.32 13.68 -4.10
CA TYR A 87 -3.33 14.75 -3.96
C TYR A 87 -2.98 15.38 -5.32
N LEU A 88 -2.66 14.55 -6.32
CA LEU A 88 -2.33 15.03 -7.66
C LEU A 88 -3.51 15.74 -8.31
N ARG A 89 -4.71 15.18 -8.24
CA ARG A 89 -5.90 15.82 -8.82
C ARG A 89 -6.20 17.19 -8.19
N ARG A 90 -5.95 17.37 -6.89
CA ARG A 90 -6.14 18.66 -6.20
C ARG A 90 -5.08 19.69 -6.58
N PHE A 91 -3.82 19.27 -6.72
CA PHE A 91 -2.69 20.20 -6.70
C PHE A 91 -1.79 20.19 -7.94
N ARG A 92 -1.80 19.10 -8.71
CA ARG A 92 -1.00 18.84 -9.93
C ARG A 92 -1.80 17.97 -10.92
N PRO A 93 -2.98 18.42 -11.38
CA PRO A 93 -3.93 17.58 -12.12
C PRO A 93 -3.35 17.02 -13.44
N GLU A 94 -2.37 17.71 -14.03
CA GLU A 94 -1.65 17.26 -15.21
C GLU A 94 -0.77 16.02 -14.98
N LEU A 95 -0.52 15.67 -13.71
CA LEU A 95 0.28 14.51 -13.31
C LEU A 95 -0.55 13.34 -12.75
N VAL A 96 -1.87 13.41 -12.80
CA VAL A 96 -2.71 12.26 -12.42
C VAL A 96 -2.41 11.10 -13.39
N PRO A 97 -2.15 9.87 -12.89
CA PRO A 97 -1.97 8.70 -13.75
C PRO A 97 -3.16 8.50 -14.70
N SER A 98 -2.88 8.22 -15.97
CA SER A 98 -3.90 7.85 -16.95
C SER A 98 -4.39 6.42 -16.70
N GLU A 99 -5.57 6.08 -17.22
CA GLU A 99 -6.06 4.70 -17.17
C GLU A 99 -5.11 3.71 -17.87
N GLU A 100 -4.45 4.14 -18.95
CA GLU A 100 -3.43 3.34 -19.65
C GLU A 100 -2.21 3.06 -18.75
N GLU A 101 -1.71 4.07 -18.02
CA GLU A 101 -0.61 3.90 -17.05
C GLU A 101 -0.99 2.95 -15.92
N LEU A 102 -2.24 3.04 -15.43
CA LEU A 102 -2.76 2.15 -14.38
C LEU A 102 -2.99 0.72 -14.91
N HIS A 103 -3.38 0.56 -16.17
CA HIS A 103 -3.53 -0.76 -16.78
C HIS A 103 -2.18 -1.42 -17.05
N ALA A 104 -1.16 -0.64 -17.41
CA ALA A 104 0.17 -1.13 -17.72
C ALA A 104 0.86 -1.84 -16.54
N VAL A 105 0.46 -1.53 -15.30
CA VAL A 105 0.98 -2.19 -14.09
C VAL A 105 0.13 -3.37 -13.61
N ARG A 106 -0.91 -3.76 -14.35
CA ARG A 106 -1.67 -4.99 -14.11
C ARG A 106 -1.09 -6.15 -14.90
N PHE A 107 0.08 -6.62 -14.49
CA PHE A 107 0.76 -7.76 -15.10
C PHE A 107 0.43 -9.07 -14.37
N GLU A 108 0.58 -10.20 -15.04
CA GLU A 108 0.39 -11.52 -14.43
C GLU A 108 1.69 -11.97 -13.76
N PHE A 109 1.62 -12.37 -12.48
CA PHE A 109 2.73 -13.02 -11.79
C PHE A 109 2.83 -14.49 -12.19
N ASP A 110 4.04 -14.97 -12.44
CA ASP A 110 4.30 -16.41 -12.60
C ASP A 110 3.86 -17.18 -11.34
N PRO A 111 3.43 -18.45 -11.47
CA PRO A 111 3.16 -19.31 -10.33
C PRO A 111 4.40 -19.50 -9.46
N ALA A 112 4.25 -19.35 -8.15
CA ALA A 112 5.32 -19.54 -7.19
C ALA A 112 4.81 -20.19 -5.87
N PRO A 113 5.68 -20.86 -5.10
CA PRO A 113 5.28 -21.44 -3.82
C PRO A 113 4.75 -20.37 -2.85
N ALA A 114 3.61 -20.66 -2.20
CA ALA A 114 2.90 -19.70 -1.35
C ALA A 114 3.77 -19.09 -0.22
N LEU A 115 4.69 -19.87 0.36
CA LEU A 115 5.58 -19.35 1.42
C LEU A 115 6.70 -18.45 0.87
N GLU A 116 7.14 -18.68 -0.36
CA GLU A 116 8.13 -17.82 -1.01
C GLU A 116 7.50 -16.47 -1.38
N THR A 117 6.30 -16.48 -1.95
CA THR A 117 5.57 -15.25 -2.27
C THR A 117 5.20 -14.48 -1.01
N LEU A 118 4.78 -15.17 0.06
CA LEU A 118 4.53 -14.55 1.38
C LEU A 118 5.79 -13.87 1.94
N MET A 119 6.95 -14.53 1.88
CA MET A 119 8.22 -13.95 2.36
C MET A 119 8.64 -12.75 1.51
N LEU A 120 8.48 -12.83 0.18
CA LEU A 120 8.78 -11.72 -0.73
C LEU A 120 7.95 -10.48 -0.39
N HIS A 121 6.65 -10.64 -0.15
CA HIS A 121 5.77 -9.52 0.18
C HIS A 121 6.04 -8.99 1.60
N PHE A 122 6.33 -9.86 2.58
CA PHE A 122 6.81 -9.40 3.88
C PHE A 122 8.05 -8.47 3.75
N CYS A 123 9.04 -8.86 2.96
CA CYS A 123 10.19 -8.01 2.67
C CYS A 123 9.79 -6.71 1.95
N GLY A 124 8.81 -6.79 1.05
CA GLY A 124 8.20 -5.65 0.37
C GLY A 124 7.63 -4.63 1.36
N GLU A 125 6.83 -5.08 2.33
CA GLU A 125 6.22 -4.22 3.36
C GLU A 125 7.27 -3.49 4.21
N ILE A 126 8.31 -4.21 4.64
CA ILE A 126 9.41 -3.59 5.40
C ILE A 126 10.12 -2.54 4.55
N ARG A 127 10.36 -2.84 3.27
CA ARG A 127 10.99 -1.89 2.35
C ARG A 127 10.10 -0.66 2.13
N LEU A 128 8.79 -0.83 1.91
CA LEU A 128 7.85 0.27 1.68
C LEU A 128 7.68 1.14 2.92
N ASN A 129 7.63 0.53 4.12
CA ASN A 129 7.68 1.28 5.38
C ASN A 129 8.89 2.23 5.44
N HIS A 130 10.09 1.71 5.14
CA HIS A 130 11.30 2.53 5.14
C HIS A 130 11.29 3.58 4.01
N TRP A 131 10.85 3.19 2.82
CA TRP A 131 10.72 4.08 1.66
C TRP A 131 9.83 5.28 2.00
N TYR A 132 8.63 5.05 2.52
CA TYR A 132 7.70 6.12 2.82
C TYR A 132 8.15 7.05 3.94
N ARG A 133 8.87 6.53 4.93
CA ARG A 133 9.51 7.38 5.95
C ARG A 133 10.55 8.31 5.34
N ARG A 134 11.37 7.81 4.41
CA ARG A 134 12.37 8.64 3.70
C ARG A 134 11.73 9.59 2.72
N ALA A 135 10.68 9.16 2.02
CA ALA A 135 9.90 10.03 1.14
C ALA A 135 9.29 11.20 1.93
N ALA A 136 8.74 10.95 3.11
CA ALA A 136 8.21 11.99 4.00
C ALA A 136 9.29 13.00 4.45
N GLU A 137 10.51 12.53 4.75
CA GLU A 137 11.64 13.41 5.12
C GLU A 137 12.16 14.25 3.94
N TRP A 138 12.08 13.73 2.72
CA TRP A 138 12.56 14.40 1.52
C TRP A 138 11.55 15.41 0.94
N HIS A 139 10.25 15.22 1.21
CA HIS A 139 9.21 16.15 0.78
C HIS A 139 9.08 17.36 1.71
N THR A 140 8.80 18.52 1.12
CA THR A 140 8.74 19.81 1.83
C THR A 140 7.35 20.42 1.91
N GLU A 141 6.47 20.07 0.96
CA GLU A 141 5.05 20.44 1.01
C GLU A 141 4.38 19.72 2.20
N PRO A 142 3.61 20.39 3.08
CA PRO A 142 3.15 19.78 4.35
C PRO A 142 2.21 18.56 4.26
N VAL A 143 1.35 18.46 3.24
CA VAL A 143 0.34 17.41 3.13
C VAL A 143 0.95 16.07 2.73
N ILE A 144 1.88 16.05 1.77
CA ILE A 144 2.43 14.79 1.25
C ILE A 144 3.28 13.99 2.28
N PRO A 145 4.10 14.58 3.17
CA PRO A 145 4.73 13.86 4.28
C PRO A 145 3.71 13.24 5.22
N GLN A 146 2.57 13.89 5.47
CA GLN A 146 1.51 13.32 6.30
C GLN A 146 0.93 12.07 5.64
N ILE A 147 0.66 12.13 4.33
CA ILE A 147 0.20 10.98 3.54
C ILE A 147 1.23 9.85 3.64
N TYR A 148 2.51 10.11 3.32
CA TYR A 148 3.54 9.07 3.38
C TYR A 148 3.75 8.51 4.79
N GLN A 149 3.65 9.30 5.84
CA GLN A 149 3.69 8.79 7.23
C GLN A 149 2.48 7.91 7.56
N THR A 150 1.33 8.16 6.94
CA THR A 150 0.13 7.34 7.08
C THR A 150 0.33 6.00 6.40
N LEU A 151 0.72 6.01 5.11
CA LEU A 151 1.07 4.82 4.32
C LEU A 151 2.12 3.98 5.04
N ALA A 152 3.23 4.59 5.50
CA ALA A 152 4.26 3.86 6.25
C ALA A 152 3.71 3.10 7.46
N LYS A 153 2.71 3.64 8.17
CA LYS A 153 2.10 2.96 9.32
C LYS A 153 1.23 1.77 8.87
N ASP A 154 0.55 1.87 7.73
CA ASP A 154 -0.16 0.74 7.11
C ASP A 154 0.83 -0.38 6.78
N GLU A 155 1.94 -0.10 6.09
CA GLU A 155 2.93 -1.13 5.71
C GLU A 155 3.57 -1.84 6.91
N ALA A 156 3.79 -1.10 8.01
CA ALA A 156 4.28 -1.71 9.24
C ALA A 156 3.30 -2.76 9.80
N ARG A 157 1.99 -2.50 9.68
CA ARG A 157 0.94 -3.43 10.11
C ARG A 157 0.78 -4.59 9.13
N HIS A 158 0.84 -4.33 7.83
CA HIS A 158 0.81 -5.36 6.80
C HIS A 158 1.98 -6.34 6.97
N GLY A 159 3.20 -5.82 7.14
CA GLY A 159 4.39 -6.62 7.47
C GLY A 159 4.22 -7.41 8.77
N GLY A 160 3.59 -6.82 9.79
CA GLY A 160 3.22 -7.52 11.03
C GLY A 160 2.25 -8.68 10.81
N ALA A 161 1.24 -8.50 9.94
CA ALA A 161 0.29 -9.55 9.58
C ALA A 161 0.99 -10.70 8.84
N TYR A 162 1.81 -10.40 7.81
CA TYR A 162 2.58 -11.41 7.09
C TYR A 162 3.53 -12.19 8.02
N LEU A 163 4.20 -11.51 8.96
CA LEU A 163 5.04 -12.18 9.95
C LEU A 163 4.25 -13.20 10.80
N ARG A 164 3.01 -12.90 11.17
CA ARG A 164 2.15 -13.85 11.90
C ARG A 164 1.79 -15.06 11.05
N TYR A 165 1.47 -14.87 9.77
CA TYR A 165 1.21 -15.98 8.84
C TYR A 165 2.45 -16.85 8.64
N MET A 166 3.64 -16.25 8.49
CA MET A 166 4.90 -16.98 8.39
C MET A 166 5.19 -17.77 9.67
N LYS A 167 5.03 -17.17 10.86
CA LYS A 167 5.19 -17.89 12.14
C LYS A 167 4.23 -19.07 12.27
N ARG A 168 2.98 -18.92 11.81
CA ARG A 168 2.03 -20.03 11.76
C ARG A 168 2.51 -21.14 10.82
N ALA A 169 3.04 -20.80 9.65
CA ALA A 169 3.55 -21.78 8.70
C ALA A 169 4.69 -22.62 9.30
N LEU A 170 5.57 -22.02 10.10
CA LEU A 170 6.66 -22.74 10.79
C LEU A 170 6.17 -23.83 11.76
N THR A 171 4.94 -23.74 12.27
CA THR A 171 4.37 -24.77 13.17
C THR A 171 3.80 -25.99 12.44
N LYS A 172 3.73 -25.94 11.10
CA LYS A 172 3.23 -27.03 10.26
C LYS A 172 4.37 -27.94 9.74
N PHE A 173 5.62 -27.59 10.06
CA PHE A 173 6.83 -28.36 9.76
C PHE A 173 7.42 -28.89 11.07
#